data_AF-A0AAU8JFL8-F1
#
_entry.id   AF-A0AAU8JFL8-F1
#
_cell.length_a   1.000
_cell.length_b   1.000
_cell.length_c   1.000
_cell.angle_alpha   90.00
_cell.angle_beta   90.00
_cell.angle_gamma   90.00
#
_symmetry.space_group_name_H-M   'P 1'
#
loop_
_entity.id
_entity.type
_entity.pdbx_description
1 polymer ?
#
loop_
_entity_poly.entity_id
_entity_poly.type
_entity_poly.pdbx_seq_one_letter_code
_entity_poly.pdbx_strand_id
1 'polypeptide(L)'
;MAYLIAEYSKYNGIAYIGESAWNHLETKAGNVMGYFIKKYIKITLEAVKNTNTKLEPIYLEFNNNSVVVKIADNHFLFTHYIDKKYRNVH
;
A
#
# COMPACT_ATOMS: atom_id res chain seq x y z
N MET A 1 4.86 32.44 -6.68
CA MET A 1 5.59 32.33 -7.96
C MET A 1 7.08 32.65 -7.85
N ALA A 2 7.51 33.69 -7.12
CA ALA A 2 8.94 34.05 -7.01
C ALA A 2 9.86 32.94 -6.44
N TYR A 3 9.37 32.14 -5.49
CA TYR A 3 10.16 31.08 -4.85
C TYR A 3 10.58 29.95 -5.80
N LEU A 4 9.68 29.50 -6.68
CA LEU A 4 9.97 28.45 -7.66
C LEU A 4 11.00 28.89 -8.70
N ILE A 5 10.91 30.14 -9.16
CA ILE A 5 11.87 30.71 -10.12
C ILE A 5 13.25 30.85 -9.48
N ALA A 6 13.32 31.31 -8.23
CA ALA A 6 14.57 31.42 -7.49
C ALA A 6 15.24 30.04 -7.29
N GLU A 7 14.47 29.01 -6.91
CA GLU A 7 15.01 27.66 -6.74
C GLU A 7 15.44 27.04 -8.08
N TYR A 8 14.68 27.29 -9.15
CA TYR A 8 15.05 26.88 -10.52
C TYR A 8 16.39 27.49 -10.95
N SER A 9 16.57 28.80 -10.75
CA SER A 9 17.83 29.47 -11.08
C SER A 9 19.01 28.97 -10.25
N LYS A 10 18.79 28.65 -8.97
CA LYS A 10 19.82 28.12 -8.06
C LYS A 10 20.37 26.75 -8.48
N TYR A 11 19.52 25.88 -9.01
CA TYR A 11 19.92 24.56 -9.52
C TYR A 11 20.08 24.52 -11.05
N ASN A 12 20.03 25.67 -11.71
CA ASN A 12 20.13 25.83 -13.15
C ASN A 12 19.13 24.93 -13.94
N GLY A 13 17.95 24.70 -13.36
CA GLY A 13 16.94 23.80 -13.92
C GLY A 13 17.32 22.31 -13.93
N ILE A 14 18.39 21.89 -13.24
CA ILE A 14 18.77 20.49 -13.14
C ILE A 14 17.81 19.76 -12.19
N ALA A 15 17.15 18.72 -12.70
CA ALA A 15 16.32 17.82 -11.92
C ALA A 15 16.82 16.38 -12.06
N TYR A 16 16.79 15.63 -10.96
CA TYR A 16 17.14 14.22 -10.93
C TYR A 16 15.87 13.38 -10.83
N ILE A 17 15.74 12.36 -11.66
CA ILE A 17 14.55 11.50 -11.73
C ILE A 17 14.97 10.02 -11.68
N GLY A 18 14.17 9.20 -11.02
CA GLY A 18 14.40 7.75 -10.91
C GLY A 18 15.73 7.44 -10.24
N GLU A 19 16.55 6.61 -10.88
CA GLU A 19 17.84 6.18 -10.32
C GLU A 19 18.81 7.34 -10.08
N SER A 20 18.79 8.35 -10.97
CA SER A 20 19.65 9.53 -10.81
C SER A 20 19.30 10.34 -9.56
N ALA A 21 18.02 10.33 -9.13
CA ALA A 21 17.59 10.98 -7.90
C ALA A 21 18.13 10.25 -6.66
N TRP A 22 18.05 8.92 -6.66
CA TRP A 22 18.59 8.10 -5.58
C TRP A 22 20.10 8.27 -5.44
N ASN A 23 20.84 8.19 -6.54
CA ASN A 23 22.28 8.41 -6.53
C ASN A 23 22.66 9.81 -6.05
N HIS A 24 21.90 10.83 -6.45
CA HIS A 24 22.13 12.19 -5.97
C HIS A 24 21.93 12.31 -4.45
N LEU A 25 20.85 11.73 -3.93
CA LEU A 25 20.55 11.71 -2.49
C LEU A 25 21.60 10.94 -1.69
N GLU A 26 21.99 9.75 -2.14
CA GLU A 26 23.02 8.93 -1.50
C GLU A 26 24.37 9.66 -1.46
N THR A 27 24.76 10.27 -2.57
CA THR A 27 26.01 11.05 -2.67
C THR A 27 26.01 12.27 -1.75
N LYS A 28 24.89 13.01 -1.69
CA LYS A 28 24.77 14.20 -0.84
C LYS A 28 24.73 13.87 0.65
N ALA A 29 24.16 12.72 1.00
CA ALA A 29 24.04 12.27 2.39
C ALA A 29 25.37 11.72 2.95
N GLY A 30 26.28 11.27 2.08
CA GLY A 30 27.56 10.68 2.46
C GLY A 30 27.43 9.22 2.91
N ASN A 31 28.57 8.56 3.15
CA ASN A 31 28.67 7.10 3.27
C ASN A 31 27.69 6.47 4.27
N VAL A 32 27.60 7.03 5.49
CA VAL A 32 26.75 6.47 6.55
C VAL A 32 25.29 6.66 6.18
N MET A 33 24.87 7.89 5.90
CA MET A 33 23.45 8.20 5.70
C MET A 33 22.92 7.72 4.35
N GLY A 34 23.76 7.68 3.31
CA GLY A 34 23.44 7.07 2.02
C GLY A 34 23.08 5.58 2.16
N TYR A 35 23.77 4.84 3.04
CA TYR A 35 23.40 3.45 3.33
C TYR A 35 22.00 3.34 3.93
N PHE A 36 21.59 4.25 4.82
CA PHE A 36 20.24 4.28 5.37
C PHE A 36 19.19 4.61 4.31
N ILE A 37 19.45 5.59 3.43
CA ILE A 37 18.57 5.94 2.31
C ILE A 37 18.32 4.72 1.43
N LYS A 38 19.40 4.03 1.05
CA LYS A 38 19.32 2.83 0.23
C LYS A 38 18.53 1.71 0.90
N LYS A 39 18.86 1.42 2.16
CA LYS A 39 18.33 0.23 2.87
C LYS A 39 16.91 0.40 3.38
N TYR A 40 16.56 1.58 3.88
CA TYR A 40 15.31 1.79 4.62
C TYR A 40 14.31 2.73 3.93
N ILE A 41 14.75 3.51 2.93
CA ILE A 41 13.84 4.40 2.21
C ILE A 41 13.52 3.82 0.83
N LYS A 42 14.55 3.63 -0.01
CA LYS A 42 14.37 3.20 -1.40
C LYS A 42 13.67 1.85 -1.49
N ILE A 43 14.23 0.82 -0.85
CA ILE A 43 13.69 -0.55 -0.88
C ILE A 43 12.25 -0.59 -0.31
N THR A 44 12.00 0.13 0.79
CA THR A 44 10.68 0.15 1.42
C THR A 44 9.63 0.79 0.51
N LEU A 45 9.96 1.89 -0.16
CA LEU A 45 9.04 2.54 -1.10
C LEU A 45 8.80 1.68 -2.35
N GLU A 46 9.82 0.98 -2.85
CA GLU A 46 9.66 0.01 -3.94
C GLU A 46 8.73 -1.14 -3.56
N ALA A 47 8.84 -1.65 -2.33
CA ALA A 47 7.94 -2.67 -1.82
C ALA A 47 6.48 -2.20 -1.78
N VAL A 48 6.24 -0.96 -1.32
CA VAL A 48 4.89 -0.37 -1.32
C VAL A 48 4.36 -0.16 -2.73
N LYS A 49 5.19 0.27 -3.67
CA LYS A 49 4.77 0.45 -5.07
C LYS A 49 4.29 -0.87 -5.70
N ASN A 50 4.84 -2.00 -5.27
CA ASN A 50 4.48 -3.33 -5.76
C ASN A 50 3.27 -3.94 -5.02
N THR A 51 2.68 -3.24 -4.05
CA THR A 51 1.40 -3.70 -3.47
C THR A 51 0.28 -3.52 -4.48
N ASN A 52 -0.53 -4.55 -4.64
CA ASN A 52 -1.62 -4.59 -5.61
C ASN A 52 -2.55 -3.39 -5.40
N THR A 53 -2.55 -2.47 -6.36
CA THR A 53 -3.47 -1.31 -6.39
C THR A 53 -4.87 -1.71 -6.81
N LYS A 54 -5.07 -2.97 -7.21
CA LYS A 54 -6.35 -3.53 -7.62
C LYS A 54 -6.95 -4.32 -6.46
N LEU A 55 -8.03 -3.78 -5.90
CA LEU A 55 -8.89 -4.51 -4.96
C LEU A 55 -9.63 -5.60 -5.74
N GLU A 56 -9.55 -6.83 -5.25
CA GLU A 56 -10.34 -7.93 -5.78
C GLU A 56 -11.83 -7.66 -5.52
N PRO A 57 -12.72 -7.97 -6.48
CA PRO A 57 -14.14 -7.76 -6.30
C PRO A 57 -14.66 -8.67 -5.18
N ILE A 58 -15.46 -8.08 -4.29
CA ILE A 58 -16.12 -8.78 -3.18
C ILE A 58 -17.58 -8.99 -3.58
N TYR A 59 -18.00 -10.24 -3.64
CA TYR A 59 -19.41 -10.60 -3.87
C TYR A 59 -20.02 -11.19 -2.62
N LEU A 60 -21.23 -10.74 -2.31
CA LEU A 60 -22.03 -11.23 -1.19
C LEU A 60 -23.26 -11.93 -1.76
N GLU A 61 -23.43 -13.20 -1.40
CA GLU A 61 -24.61 -13.98 -1.75
C GLU A 61 -25.32 -14.40 -0.46
N PHE A 62 -26.57 -13.98 -0.33
CA PHE A 62 -27.41 -14.27 0.83
C PHE A 62 -28.31 -15.47 0.51
N ASN A 63 -28.23 -16.48 1.35
CA ASN A 63 -29.18 -17.60 1.38
C ASN A 63 -29.88 -17.62 2.75
N ASN A 64 -31.02 -18.30 2.84
CA ASN A 64 -31.91 -18.29 4.01
C ASN A 64 -31.23 -18.53 5.37
N ASN A 65 -30.10 -19.24 5.40
CA ASN A 65 -29.35 -19.55 6.63
C ASN A 65 -27.84 -19.27 6.55
N SER A 66 -27.37 -18.62 5.49
CA SER A 66 -25.93 -18.42 5.27
C SER A 66 -25.61 -17.21 4.41
N VAL A 67 -24.47 -16.60 4.69
CA VAL A 67 -23.84 -15.58 3.84
C VAL A 67 -22.59 -16.19 3.20
N VAL A 68 -22.51 -16.15 1.87
CA VAL A 68 -21.30 -16.53 1.13
C VAL A 68 -20.58 -15.25 0.73
N VAL A 69 -19.34 -15.09 1.18
CA VAL A 69 -18.44 -14.02 0.78
C VAL A 69 -17.47 -14.60 -0.25
N LYS A 70 -17.48 -14.07 -1.47
CA LYS A 70 -16.52 -14.45 -2.53
C LYS A 70 -15.52 -13.31 -2.72
N ILE A 71 -14.23 -13.62 -2.62
CA ILE A 71 -13.13 -12.68 -2.82
C ILE A 71 -12.18 -13.31 -3.84
N ALA A 72 -12.18 -12.80 -5.08
CA ALA A 72 -11.57 -13.48 -6.22
C ALA A 72 -12.02 -14.95 -6.31
N ASP A 73 -11.09 -15.92 -6.28
CA ASP A 73 -11.37 -17.35 -6.35
C ASP A 73 -11.66 -17.99 -4.97
N ASN A 74 -11.59 -17.21 -3.89
CA ASN A 74 -11.83 -17.71 -2.54
C ASN A 74 -13.30 -17.59 -2.15
N HIS A 75 -13.82 -18.64 -1.52
CA HIS A 75 -15.19 -18.71 -1.02
C HIS A 75 -15.18 -18.89 0.50
N PHE A 76 -15.78 -17.93 1.22
CA PHE A 76 -15.97 -18.01 2.66
C PHE A 76 -17.45 -18.18 2.96
N LEU A 77 -17.80 -19.28 3.62
CA LEU A 77 -19.18 -19.57 4.02
C LEU A 77 -19.37 -19.23 5.49
N PHE A 78 -20.24 -18.26 5.76
CA PHE A 78 -20.70 -17.94 7.11
C PHE A 78 -22.11 -18.51 7.27
N THR A 79 -22.24 -19.55 8.11
CA THR A 79 -23.55 -20.09 8.48
C THR A 79 -24.03 -19.44 9.76
N HIS A 80 -25.33 -19.13 9.83
CA HIS A 80 -25.93 -18.68 11.08
C HIS A 80 -25.92 -19.83 12.09
N TYR A 81 -24.99 -19.82 13.04
CA TYR A 81 -24.97 -20.77 14.16
C TYR A 81 -26.02 -20.35 15.19
N ILE A 82 -27.20 -20.96 15.13
CA ILE A 82 -28.17 -20.87 16.22
C ILE A 82 -27.68 -21.82 17.32
N ASP A 83 -27.14 -21.26 18.40
CA ASP A 83 -26.92 -22.03 19.63
C ASP A 83 -28.28 -22.55 20.11
N LYS A 84 -28.43 -23.89 20.13
CA LYS A 84 -29.66 -24.58 20.56
C LYS A 84 -29.98 -24.35 22.05
N LYS A 85 -29.14 -23.63 22.81
CA LYS A 85 -29.33 -23.39 24.23
C LYS A 85 -30.52 -22.49 24.61
N TYR A 86 -31.16 -21.81 23.66
CA TYR A 86 -32.31 -20.93 23.93
C TYR A 86 -33.67 -21.44 23.42
N ARG A 87 -33.80 -22.74 23.11
CA ARG A 87 -35.05 -23.32 22.59
C ARG A 87 -36.04 -23.83 23.64
N ASN A 88 -35.94 -23.37 24.89
CA ASN A 88 -36.92 -23.66 25.95
C ASN A 88 -37.00 -22.49 26.94
N VAL A 89 -37.72 -21.42 26.58
CA VAL A 89 -38.41 -20.59 27.59
C VAL A 89 -39.75 -20.17 26.98
N HIS A 90 -40.79 -20.86 27.44
CA HIS A 90 -42.24 -20.59 27.39
C HIS A 90 -42.91 -20.17 26.08
#